data_AF-A0A6S7ERK8-F1
#
_entry.id   AF-A0A6S7ERK8-F1
#
_cell.length_a   1.000
_cell.length_b   1.000
_cell.length_c   1.000
_cell.angle_alpha   90.00
_cell.angle_beta   90.00
_cell.angle_gamma   90.00
#
_symmetry.space_group_name_H-M   'P 1'
#
loop_
_entity.id
_entity.type
_entity.pdbx_description
1 polymer ?
#
loop_
_entity_poly.entity_id
_entity_poly.type
_entity_poly.pdbx_seq_one_letter_code
_entity_poly.pdbx_strand_id
1 'polypeptide(L)'
;MSERHAAYTLSEHEKRILAALPSDGGLLTRDVAKKVHPMFGTTNHMHSAAVRSWLLHLEHLGLVRKLDDEKPVCWRLAPPKENPNVEGADIQHP
;
A
#
# COMPACT_ATOMS: atom_id res chain seq x y z
N MET A 1 23.11 -4.67 -14.10
CA MET A 1 21.89 -5.49 -14.01
C MET A 1 21.01 -4.94 -12.91
N SER A 2 19.69 -4.92 -13.13
CA SER A 2 18.60 -4.48 -12.23
C SER A 2 17.99 -3.10 -12.49
N GLU A 3 17.85 -2.74 -13.76
CA GLU A 3 16.69 -1.96 -14.21
C GLU A 3 15.44 -2.86 -14.12
N ARG A 4 14.81 -2.90 -12.95
CA ARG A 4 13.45 -3.43 -12.79
C ARG A 4 12.59 -2.48 -11.96
N HIS A 5 12.70 -1.18 -12.22
CA HIS A 5 11.55 -0.29 -12.08
C HIS A 5 10.69 -0.49 -13.34
N ALA A 6 10.10 -1.68 -13.48
CA ALA A 6 9.02 -1.84 -14.43
C ALA A 6 8.01 -0.75 -14.09
N ALA A 7 7.68 0.08 -15.07
CA ALA A 7 6.52 0.95 -15.02
C ALA A 7 5.29 0.05 -14.81
N TYR A 8 5.04 -0.31 -13.55
CA TYR A 8 3.90 -1.12 -13.17
C TYR A 8 2.70 -0.20 -13.32
N THR A 9 2.05 -0.28 -14.48
CA THR A 9 0.80 0.41 -14.74
C THR A 9 -0.22 -0.18 -13.77
N LEU A 10 -0.40 0.48 -12.63
CA LEU A 10 -1.41 0.13 -11.65
C LEU A 10 -2.76 0.06 -12.36
N SER A 11 -3.49 -1.03 -12.12
CA SER A 11 -4.88 -1.15 -12.52
C SER A 11 -5.72 -0.07 -11.83
N GLU A 12 -6.87 0.23 -12.41
CA GLU A 12 -7.82 1.20 -11.83
C GLU A 12 -8.27 0.79 -10.41
N HIS A 13 -8.33 -0.51 -10.13
CA HIS A 13 -8.67 -1.04 -8.81
C HIS A 13 -7.56 -0.77 -7.78
N GLU A 14 -6.31 -1.03 -8.15
CA GLU A 14 -5.16 -0.74 -7.28
C GLU A 14 -5.06 0.75 -6.96
N LYS A 15 -5.23 1.63 -7.95
CA LYS A 15 -5.23 3.09 -7.73
C LYS A 15 -6.31 3.53 -6.75
N ARG A 16 -7.52 2.98 -6.86
CA ARG A 16 -8.63 3.31 -5.95
C ARG A 16 -8.39 2.84 -4.53
N ILE A 17 -7.81 1.65 -4.37
CA ILE A 17 -7.46 1.13 -3.05
C ILE A 17 -6.37 1.98 -2.40
N LEU A 18 -5.36 2.39 -3.17
CA LEU A 18 -4.33 3.33 -2.70
C LEU A 18 -4.94 4.70 -2.34
N ALA A 19 -5.85 5.23 -3.15
CA ALA A 19 -6.54 6.50 -2.87
C ALA A 19 -7.45 6.45 -1.63
N ALA A 20 -7.95 5.26 -1.26
CA ALA A 20 -8.78 5.07 -0.07
C ALA A 20 -7.97 4.98 1.24
N LEU A 21 -6.67 4.69 1.14
CA LEU A 21 -5.79 4.57 2.29
C LEU A 21 -5.25 5.93 2.73
N PRO A 22 -5.14 6.17 4.04
CA PRO A 22 -4.54 7.39 4.54
C PRO A 22 -3.01 7.30 4.48
N SER A 23 -2.38 8.47 4.37
CA SER A 23 -0.93 8.62 4.52
C SER A 23 -0.48 8.50 5.98
N ASP A 24 -1.36 8.86 6.93
CA ASP A 24 -1.12 8.81 8.37
C ASP A 24 -2.23 8.02 9.11
N GLY A 25 -1.84 7.26 10.14
CA GLY A 25 -2.74 6.29 10.78
C GLY A 25 -3.03 5.05 9.93
N GLY A 26 -3.82 4.11 10.46
CA GLY A 26 -4.16 2.87 9.76
C GLY A 26 -5.66 2.64 9.67
N LEU A 27 -6.14 2.16 8.52
CA LEU A 27 -7.54 1.77 8.30
C LEU A 27 -7.71 0.26 8.30
N LEU A 28 -8.79 -0.21 8.89
CA LEU A 28 -9.18 -1.61 8.78
C LEU A 28 -9.62 -1.94 7.37
N THR A 29 -9.45 -3.19 6.95
CA THR A 29 -9.91 -3.68 5.63
C THR A 29 -11.37 -3.33 5.35
N ARG A 30 -12.25 -3.41 6.37
CA ARG A 30 -13.67 -3.05 6.24
C ARG A 30 -13.87 -1.57 5.94
N ASP A 31 -13.04 -0.69 6.50
CA ASP A 31 -13.17 0.74 6.36
C ASP A 31 -12.53 1.24 5.06
N VAL A 32 -11.47 0.55 4.59
CA VAL A 32 -10.98 0.69 3.22
C VAL A 32 -12.06 0.25 2.22
N ALA A 33 -12.69 -0.90 2.43
CA ALA A 33 -13.75 -1.40 1.55
C ALA A 33 -14.92 -0.42 1.42
N LYS A 34 -15.37 0.20 2.53
CA LYS A 34 -16.41 1.25 2.48
C LYS A 34 -16.05 2.46 1.63
N LYS A 35 -14.77 2.73 1.40
CA LYS A 35 -14.29 3.87 0.60
C LYS A 35 -14.00 3.49 -0.86
N VAL A 36 -13.85 2.20 -1.16
CA VAL A 36 -13.48 1.72 -2.50
C VAL A 36 -14.74 1.36 -3.29
N HIS A 37 -14.99 2.11 -4.37
CA HIS A 37 -16.11 1.86 -5.28
C HIS A 37 -15.65 1.72 -6.74
N PRO A 38 -16.34 0.93 -7.59
CA PRO A 38 -17.52 0.10 -7.26
C PRO A 38 -17.17 -1.09 -6.37
N MET A 39 -18.19 -1.67 -5.74
CA MET A 39 -17.99 -2.87 -4.93
C MET A 39 -17.55 -4.05 -5.80
N PHE A 40 -16.63 -4.83 -5.25
CA PHE A 40 -16.21 -6.11 -5.81
C PHE A 40 -17.22 -7.19 -5.39
N GLY A 41 -17.94 -7.75 -6.36
CA GLY A 41 -18.95 -8.78 -6.12
C GLY A 41 -20.29 -8.24 -5.63
N THR A 42 -21.14 -9.14 -5.14
CA THR A 42 -22.55 -8.85 -4.82
C THR A 42 -22.83 -8.62 -3.34
N THR A 43 -21.85 -8.89 -2.45
CA THR A 43 -22.01 -8.76 -1.00
C THR A 43 -20.86 -8.01 -0.34
N ASN A 44 -21.12 -7.37 0.80
CA ASN A 44 -20.10 -6.71 1.63
C ASN A 44 -18.96 -7.65 2.05
N HIS A 45 -19.27 -8.93 2.29
CA HIS A 45 -18.28 -9.94 2.64
C HIS A 45 -17.34 -10.25 1.48
N MET A 46 -17.87 -10.48 0.27
CA MET A 46 -17.07 -10.68 -0.94
C MET A 46 -16.23 -9.44 -1.26
N HIS A 47 -16.81 -8.25 -1.10
CA HIS A 47 -16.11 -7.01 -1.32
C HIS A 47 -14.94 -6.82 -0.36
N SER A 48 -15.15 -7.07 0.93
CA SER A 48 -14.09 -6.98 1.95
C SER A 48 -13.00 -8.03 1.73
N ALA A 49 -13.36 -9.24 1.31
CA ALA A 49 -12.40 -10.29 0.97
C ALA A 49 -11.55 -9.92 -0.26
N ALA A 50 -12.17 -9.35 -1.30
CA ALA A 50 -11.46 -8.87 -2.48
C ALA A 50 -10.50 -7.73 -2.14
N VAL A 51 -10.95 -6.74 -1.36
CA VAL A 51 -10.10 -5.64 -0.88
C VAL A 51 -8.93 -6.17 -0.04
N ARG A 52 -9.15 -7.19 0.79
CA ARG A 52 -8.06 -7.85 1.53
C ARG A 52 -7.01 -8.46 0.59
N SER A 53 -7.43 -9.16 -0.45
CA SER A 53 -6.52 -9.76 -1.43
C SER A 53 -5.69 -8.70 -2.16
N TRP A 54 -6.32 -7.58 -2.54
CA TRP A 54 -5.61 -6.46 -3.14
C TRP A 54 -4.63 -5.78 -2.19
N LEU A 55 -4.99 -5.59 -0.91
CA LEU A 55 -4.09 -5.02 0.09
C LEU A 55 -2.85 -5.90 0.30
N LEU A 56 -3.01 -7.22 0.31
CA LEU A 56 -1.88 -8.16 0.38
C LEU A 56 -0.99 -8.11 -0.86
N HIS A 57 -1.58 -7.95 -2.04
CA HIS A 57 -0.83 -7.76 -3.29
C HIS A 57 -0.03 -6.45 -3.26
N LEU A 58 -0.67 -5.34 -2.88
CA LEU A 58 -0.01 -4.04 -2.75
C LEU A 58 1.06 -4.03 -1.66
N GLU A 59 0.91 -4.83 -0.61
CA GLU A 59 1.91 -5.03 0.44
C GLU A 59 3.16 -5.72 -0.14
N HIS A 60 2.95 -6.76 -0.95
CA HIS A 60 4.04 -7.43 -1.66
C HIS A 60 4.78 -6.49 -2.62
N LEU A 61 4.06 -5.55 -3.24
CA LEU A 61 4.66 -4.49 -4.07
C LEU A 61 5.36 -3.38 -3.24
N GLY A 62 5.19 -3.39 -1.91
CA GLY A 62 5.75 -2.38 -1.01
C GLY A 62 5.05 -1.02 -1.08
N LEU A 63 3.82 -0.97 -1.61
CA LEU A 63 3.02 0.25 -1.73
C LEU A 63 2.15 0.52 -0.50
N VAL A 64 1.83 -0.53 0.25
CA VAL A 64 1.09 -0.44 1.53
C VAL A 64 1.82 -1.27 2.59
N ARG A 65 1.56 -0.97 3.86
CA ARG A 65 2.08 -1.77 4.98
C ARG A 65 1.00 -1.95 6.04
N LYS A 66 1.05 -3.08 6.74
CA LYS A 66 0.33 -3.25 8.00
C LYS A 66 0.93 -2.33 9.07
N LEU A 67 0.07 -1.72 9.88
CA LEU A 67 0.52 -0.95 11.04
C LEU A 67 0.97 -1.88 12.16
N ASP A 68 0.24 -2.97 12.35
CA ASP A 68 0.54 -4.05 13.29
C ASP A 68 -0.07 -5.38 12.77
N ASP A 69 0.42 -6.51 13.28
CA ASP A 69 -0.12 -7.85 13.02
C ASP A 69 -1.25 -8.23 13.99
N GLU A 70 -1.50 -7.41 15.01
CA GLU A 70 -2.63 -7.54 15.92
C GLU A 70 -3.95 -7.35 15.18
N LYS A 71 -4.88 -8.26 15.47
CA LYS A 71 -6.22 -8.22 14.89
C LYS A 71 -7.06 -7.20 15.65
N PRO A 72 -7.78 -6.29 14.96
CA PRO A 72 -7.97 -6.26 13.51
C PRO A 72 -6.85 -5.49 12.78
N VAL A 73 -6.32 -6.08 11.70
CA VAL A 73 -5.18 -5.53 10.94
C VAL A 73 -5.52 -4.16 10.34
N CYS A 74 -4.69 -3.18 10.66
CA CYS A 74 -4.75 -1.81 10.15
C CYS A 74 -3.77 -1.63 8.99
N TRP A 75 -4.21 -0.97 7.92
CA TRP A 75 -3.47 -0.74 6.69
C TRP A 75 -3.19 0.74 6.47
N ARG A 76 -1.99 1.06 5.99
CA ARG A 76 -1.61 2.42 5.61
C ARG A 76 -0.81 2.42 4.31
N LEU A 77 -0.70 3.59 3.68
CA LEU A 77 0.25 3.78 2.59
C LEU A 77 1.67 3.55 3.11
N ALA A 78 2.48 2.85 2.33
CA ALA A 78 3.90 2.82 2.60
C ALA A 78 4.44 4.25 2.40
N PRO A 79 5.37 4.73 3.26
CA PRO A 79 6.06 5.97 2.96
C PRO A 79 6.67 5.84 1.55
N PRO A 80 6.69 6.93 0.75
CA PRO A 80 7.47 6.90 -0.48
C PRO A 80 8.84 6.36 -0.11
N LYS A 81 9.36 5.41 -0.88
CA LYS A 81 10.71 4.89 -0.67
C LYS A 81 11.66 6.09 -0.74
N GLU A 82 11.95 6.67 0.41
CA GLU A 82 13.08 7.53 0.59
C GLU A 82 14.25 6.61 0.27
N ASN A 83 14.91 6.85 -0.86
CA ASN A 83 16.11 6.13 -1.19
C ASN A 83 17.04 6.25 0.03
N PRO A 84 17.50 5.15 0.66
CA PRO A 84 18.55 5.23 1.67
C PRO A 84 19.91 5.47 0.97
N ASN A 85 19.96 6.47 0.09
CA ASN A 85 21.19 6.99 -0.47
C ASN A 85 21.38 8.43 -0.01
N VAL A 86 21.35 8.61 1.30
CA VAL A 86 22.00 9.73 1.97
C VAL A 86 22.77 9.17 3.16
N GLU A 87 24.00 9.68 3.29
CA GLU A 87 25.03 9.45 4.33
C GLU A 87 25.91 8.19 4.16
N GLY A 88 27.24 8.27 4.03
CA GLY A 88 28.16 9.40 4.06
C GLY A 88 29.60 8.89 4.20
N ALA A 89 30.50 9.35 3.34
CA ALA A 89 31.96 9.37 3.52
C ALA A 89 32.48 10.23 2.35
N ASP A 90 33.28 11.27 2.49
CA ASP A 90 34.02 11.83 3.62
C ASP A 90 34.40 13.24 3.13
N ILE A 91 34.32 14.24 4.01
CA ILE A 91 34.71 15.61 3.72
C ILE A 91 36.24 15.66 3.78
N GLN A 92 36.93 15.58 2.63
CA GLN A 92 38.36 15.83 2.57
C GLN A 92 38.62 17.28 2.10
N HIS A 93 38.77 18.19 3.06
CA HIS A 93 39.74 19.29 2.94
C HIS A 93 41.13 18.70 3.26
N PRO A 94 42.21 19.11 2.57
CA PRO A 94 42.76 20.46 2.65
C PRO A 94 42.77 21.25 1.34
#